data_AF-A0A2D5ZFZ5-F1
#
_entry.id   AF-A0A2D5ZFZ5-F1
#
_cell.length_a   1.000
_cell.length_b   1.000
_cell.length_c   1.000
_cell.angle_alpha   90.00
_cell.angle_beta   90.00
_cell.angle_gamma   90.00
#
_symmetry.space_group_name_H-M   'P 1'
#
loop_
_entity.id
_entity.type
_entity.pdbx_description
1 polymer ?
#
loop_
_entity_poly.entity_id
_entity_poly.type
_entity_poly.pdbx_seq_one_letter_code
_entity_poly.pdbx_strand_id
1 'polypeptide(L)'
;MPSNDSTSTTWLIFALMTVACWGLYGVLLHSGQVAMGDAANGRYKAFLWVGIAYFLSAVLAPLAMLWWRGASWQMSGAGITLSLLAGLVGAIGAFCVLLAFGAKGAPSVVMSIVFAGAPVINALVAVTLAGSWSRLRWQFVAGIVLAAIGGCLVTLYRPPPVHAPPPAAAEAPEAR
;
A
#
# COMPACT_ATOMS: atom_id res chain seq x y z
N MET A 1 25.67 -31.51 5.68
CA MET A 1 25.52 -30.16 6.28
C MET A 1 25.71 -29.16 5.16
N PRO A 2 24.67 -28.43 4.71
CA PRO A 2 24.87 -27.36 3.75
C PRO A 2 25.58 -26.20 4.45
N SER A 3 26.57 -25.67 3.75
CA SER A 3 27.51 -24.61 4.12
C SER A 3 26.84 -23.27 4.42
N ASN A 4 27.52 -22.49 5.26
CA ASN A 4 27.24 -21.08 5.55
C ASN A 4 27.33 -20.22 4.27
N ASP A 5 26.22 -20.09 3.55
CA ASP A 5 26.06 -18.99 2.59
C ASP A 5 25.57 -17.78 3.37
N SER A 6 26.32 -16.68 3.28
CA SER A 6 25.96 -15.38 3.82
C SER A 6 24.50 -15.07 3.51
N THR A 7 23.66 -15.05 4.55
CA THR A 7 22.23 -14.75 4.42
C THR A 7 22.10 -13.34 3.86
N SER A 8 21.95 -13.23 2.54
CA SER A 8 21.92 -11.96 1.81
C SER A 8 20.80 -11.11 2.40
N THR A 9 21.17 -10.11 3.20
CA THR A 9 20.21 -9.20 3.87
C THR A 9 19.52 -8.27 2.86
N THR A 10 19.84 -8.40 1.57
CA THR A 10 19.23 -7.69 0.45
C THR A 10 17.70 -7.81 0.41
N TRP A 11 17.13 -8.98 0.78
CA TRP A 11 15.67 -9.11 0.86
C TRP A 11 15.07 -8.17 1.91
N LEU A 12 15.77 -7.95 3.03
CA LEU A 12 15.34 -7.04 4.09
C LEU A 12 15.40 -5.60 3.61
N ILE A 13 16.44 -5.24 2.85
CA ILE A 13 16.54 -3.91 2.22
C ILE A 13 15.34 -3.68 1.30
N PHE A 14 15.01 -4.62 0.41
CA PHE A 14 13.84 -4.48 -0.48
C PHE A 14 12.52 -4.44 0.29
N ALA A 15 12.39 -5.18 1.39
CA ALA A 15 11.22 -5.11 2.26
C ALA A 15 11.08 -3.71 2.91
N LEU A 16 12.19 -3.14 3.42
CA LEU A 16 12.19 -1.80 4.00
C LEU A 16 11.94 -0.71 2.96
N MET A 17 12.49 -0.84 1.75
CA MET A 17 12.15 0.02 0.62
C MET A 17 10.66 -0.05 0.28
N THR A 18 10.07 -1.25 0.33
CA THR A 18 8.63 -1.43 0.14
C THR A 18 7.85 -0.66 1.19
N VAL A 19 8.23 -0.76 2.47
CA VAL A 19 7.61 0.01 3.57
C VAL A 19 7.73 1.52 3.31
N ALA A 20 8.89 2.01 2.89
CA ALA A 20 9.09 3.42 2.58
C ALA A 20 8.21 3.90 1.41
N CYS A 21 8.20 3.18 0.29
CA CYS A 21 7.40 3.51 -0.88
C CYS A 21 5.89 3.52 -0.56
N TRP A 22 5.42 2.50 0.16
CA TRP A 22 4.03 2.38 0.53
C TRP A 22 3.62 3.39 1.62
N GLY A 23 4.50 3.72 2.56
CA GLY A 23 4.28 4.80 3.53
C GLY A 23 4.13 6.17 2.85
N LEU A 24 5.03 6.48 1.91
CA LEU A 24 4.99 7.71 1.13
C LEU A 24 3.79 7.77 0.18
N TYR A 25 3.39 6.62 -0.38
CA TYR A 25 2.24 6.49 -1.29
C TYR A 25 0.97 7.12 -0.70
N GLY A 26 0.64 6.87 0.56
CA GLY A 26 -0.56 7.43 1.18
C GLY A 26 -0.57 8.96 1.19
N VAL A 27 0.58 9.56 1.51
CA VAL A 27 0.75 11.03 1.50
C VAL A 27 0.68 11.56 0.08
N LEU A 28 1.44 10.99 -0.85
CA LEU A 28 1.47 11.44 -2.26
C LEU A 28 0.10 11.29 -2.94
N LEU A 29 -0.64 10.22 -2.67
CA LEU A 29 -1.97 10.02 -3.25
C LEU A 29 -2.99 10.99 -2.67
N HIS A 30 -2.92 11.29 -1.37
CA HIS A 30 -3.78 12.30 -0.76
C HIS A 30 -3.44 13.72 -1.25
N SER A 31 -2.16 14.08 -1.33
CA SER A 31 -1.76 15.36 -1.91
C SER A 31 -2.13 15.46 -3.39
N GLY A 32 -1.92 14.37 -4.15
CA GLY A 32 -2.25 14.29 -5.56
C GLY A 32 -3.74 14.49 -5.85
N GLN A 33 -4.63 13.82 -5.10
CA GLN A 33 -6.08 14.01 -5.30
C GLN A 33 -6.55 15.43 -4.94
N VAL A 34 -5.95 16.07 -3.93
CA VAL A 34 -6.26 17.46 -3.55
C VAL A 34 -5.76 18.42 -4.63
N ALA A 35 -4.54 18.21 -5.13
CA ALA A 35 -3.94 19.03 -6.18
C ALA A 35 -4.66 18.94 -7.53
N MET A 36 -5.50 17.92 -7.76
CA MET A 36 -6.32 17.84 -8.98
C MET A 36 -7.38 18.95 -9.07
N GLY A 37 -7.67 19.67 -7.98
CA GLY A 37 -8.59 20.81 -7.98
C GLY A 37 -10.05 20.47 -8.33
N ASP A 38 -10.42 19.19 -8.29
CA ASP A 38 -11.73 18.67 -8.69
C ASP A 38 -12.31 17.84 -7.54
N ALA A 39 -13.28 18.41 -6.82
CA ALA A 39 -13.88 17.78 -5.66
C ALA A 39 -14.68 16.50 -5.99
N ALA A 40 -15.23 16.41 -7.21
CA ALA A 40 -16.02 15.26 -7.63
C ALA A 40 -15.13 14.11 -8.13
N ASN A 41 -14.19 14.43 -9.03
CA ASN A 41 -13.45 13.44 -9.80
C ASN A 41 -11.94 13.40 -9.52
N GLY A 42 -11.40 14.32 -8.72
CA GLY A 42 -9.95 14.43 -8.46
C GLY A 42 -9.32 13.14 -7.95
N ARG A 43 -10.04 12.38 -7.12
CA ARG A 43 -9.61 11.06 -6.65
C ARG A 43 -9.43 10.04 -7.78
N TYR A 44 -10.37 9.97 -8.72
CA TYR A 44 -10.29 9.02 -9.84
C TYR A 44 -9.23 9.44 -10.85
N LYS A 45 -9.07 10.75 -11.08
CA LYS A 45 -7.96 11.30 -11.89
C LYS A 45 -6.60 10.96 -11.28
N ALA A 46 -6.42 11.13 -9.97
CA ALA A 46 -5.20 10.75 -9.28
C ALA A 46 -4.94 9.23 -9.37
N PHE A 47 -5.97 8.41 -9.17
CA PHE A 47 -5.83 6.95 -9.26
C PHE A 47 -5.56 6.46 -10.69
N LEU A 48 -6.07 7.15 -11.72
CA LEU A 48 -5.72 6.87 -13.11
C LEU A 48 -4.20 6.99 -13.33
N TRP A 49 -3.58 8.06 -12.80
CA TRP A 49 -2.12 8.22 -12.88
C TRP A 49 -1.36 7.15 -12.11
N VAL A 50 -1.90 6.67 -10.98
CA VAL A 50 -1.35 5.48 -10.28
C VAL A 50 -1.44 4.24 -11.19
N GLY A 51 -2.56 4.03 -11.88
CA GLY A 51 -2.74 2.93 -12.82
C GLY A 51 -1.75 2.98 -13.99
N ILE A 52 -1.50 4.18 -14.53
CA ILE A 52 -0.46 4.40 -15.56
C ILE A 52 0.92 4.02 -14.99
N ALA A 53 1.26 4.46 -13.78
CA ALA A 53 2.53 4.10 -13.14
C ALA A 53 2.66 2.57 -12.93
N TYR A 54 1.57 1.88 -12.59
CA TYR A 54 1.55 0.42 -12.50
C TYR A 54 1.75 -0.25 -13.86
N PHE A 55 1.18 0.28 -14.94
CA PHE A 55 1.47 -0.24 -16.28
C PHE A 55 2.96 -0.11 -16.63
N LEU A 56 3.55 1.06 -16.39
CA LEU A 56 4.98 1.29 -16.66
C LEU A 56 5.88 0.35 -15.83
N SER A 57 5.59 0.20 -14.54
CA SER A 57 6.46 -0.55 -13.62
C SER A 57 6.17 -2.06 -13.55
N ALA A 58 4.92 -2.49 -13.69
CA ALA A 58 4.52 -3.88 -13.55
C ALA A 58 4.35 -4.60 -14.90
N VAL A 59 4.30 -3.87 -16.02
CA VAL A 59 4.24 -4.45 -17.37
C VAL A 59 5.53 -4.16 -18.13
N LEU A 60 5.86 -2.88 -18.38
CA LEU A 60 6.98 -2.55 -19.26
C LEU A 60 8.33 -2.96 -18.66
N ALA A 61 8.57 -2.72 -17.37
CA ALA A 61 9.84 -3.08 -16.75
C ALA A 61 10.10 -4.61 -16.71
N PRO A 62 9.14 -5.47 -16.30
CA PRO A 62 9.31 -6.92 -16.41
C PRO A 62 9.48 -7.41 -17.84
N LEU A 63 8.75 -6.86 -18.81
CA LEU A 63 8.93 -7.22 -20.23
C LEU A 63 10.33 -6.90 -20.73
N ALA A 64 10.84 -5.70 -20.43
CA ALA A 64 12.21 -5.33 -20.79
C ALA A 64 13.24 -6.26 -20.14
N MET A 65 13.03 -6.63 -18.87
CA MET A 65 13.94 -7.52 -18.16
C MET A 65 13.93 -8.94 -18.71
N LEU A 66 12.76 -9.50 -19.01
CA LEU A 66 12.61 -10.84 -19.60
C LEU A 66 13.22 -10.89 -21.00
N TRP A 67 13.02 -9.83 -21.79
CA TRP A 67 13.61 -9.69 -23.11
C TRP A 67 15.14 -9.65 -23.06
N TRP A 68 15.72 -8.79 -22.21
CA TRP A 68 17.18 -8.71 -22.04
C TRP A 68 17.74 -10.04 -21.54
N ARG A 69 17.07 -10.71 -20.60
CA ARG A 69 17.51 -12.02 -20.10
C ARG A 69 17.33 -13.17 -21.09
N GLY A 70 16.72 -12.95 -22.26
CA GLY A 70 16.41 -14.01 -23.22
C GLY A 70 15.52 -15.11 -22.62
N ALA A 71 14.62 -14.74 -21.71
CA ALA A 71 13.84 -15.69 -20.93
C ALA A 71 12.84 -16.49 -21.79
N SER A 72 12.56 -17.74 -21.40
CA SER A 72 11.50 -18.52 -22.02
C SER A 72 10.12 -17.94 -21.69
N TRP A 73 9.23 -17.88 -22.67
CA TRP A 73 7.83 -17.45 -22.49
C TRP A 73 6.90 -18.58 -22.05
N GLN A 74 7.44 -19.77 -21.78
CA GLN A 74 6.67 -20.89 -21.26
C GLN A 74 6.32 -20.63 -19.79
N MET A 75 5.05 -20.44 -19.51
CA MET A 75 4.52 -20.16 -18.18
C MET A 75 3.41 -21.15 -17.84
N SER A 76 3.32 -21.56 -16.58
CA SER A 76 2.23 -22.43 -16.14
C SER A 76 0.91 -21.64 -16.01
N GLY A 77 -0.22 -22.23 -16.39
CA GLY A 77 -1.53 -21.60 -16.25
C GLY A 77 -1.87 -21.24 -14.79
N ALA A 78 -1.43 -22.07 -13.84
CA ALA A 78 -1.54 -21.79 -12.41
C ALA A 78 -0.72 -20.57 -11.99
N GLY A 79 0.53 -20.45 -12.48
CA GLY A 79 1.39 -19.30 -12.20
C GLY A 79 0.80 -18.00 -12.73
N ILE A 80 0.26 -18.01 -13.96
CA ILE A 80 -0.44 -16.87 -14.55
C ILE A 80 -1.66 -16.48 -13.68
N THR A 81 -2.51 -17.45 -13.36
CA THR A 81 -3.76 -17.20 -12.61
C THR A 81 -3.48 -16.63 -11.22
N LEU A 82 -2.57 -17.23 -10.47
CA LEU A 82 -2.22 -16.75 -9.13
C LEU A 82 -1.58 -15.35 -9.17
N SER A 83 -0.73 -15.07 -10.17
CA SER A 83 -0.10 -13.76 -10.32
C SER A 83 -1.11 -12.67 -10.69
N LEU A 84 -2.08 -12.98 -11.57
CA LEU A 84 -3.17 -12.07 -11.92
C LEU A 84 -4.07 -11.78 -10.71
N LEU A 85 -4.45 -12.81 -9.96
CA LEU A 85 -5.24 -12.64 -8.74
C LEU A 85 -4.49 -11.81 -7.68
N ALA A 86 -3.19 -12.05 -7.51
CA ALA A 86 -2.36 -11.25 -6.61
C ALA A 86 -2.33 -9.77 -7.03
N GLY A 87 -2.14 -9.49 -8.32
CA GLY A 87 -2.18 -8.13 -8.87
C GLY A 87 -3.54 -7.46 -8.66
N LEU A 88 -4.64 -8.20 -8.89
CA LEU A 88 -6.00 -7.69 -8.70
C LEU A 88 -6.28 -7.33 -7.23
N VAL A 89 -5.90 -8.21 -6.29
CA VAL A 89 -6.05 -7.94 -4.85
C VAL A 89 -5.27 -6.69 -4.44
N GLY A 90 -4.04 -6.52 -4.95
CA GLY A 90 -3.23 -5.32 -4.71
C GLY A 90 -3.86 -4.04 -5.27
N ALA A 91 -4.36 -4.07 -6.50
CA ALA A 91 -5.02 -2.94 -7.14
C ALA A 91 -6.33 -2.55 -6.44
N ILE A 92 -7.13 -3.53 -6.01
CA ILE A 92 -8.34 -3.31 -5.20
C ILE A 92 -7.97 -2.65 -3.87
N GLY A 93 -6.93 -3.15 -3.19
CA GLY A 93 -6.46 -2.55 -1.93
C GLY A 93 -6.06 -1.08 -2.09
N ALA A 94 -5.30 -0.75 -3.14
CA ALA A 94 -4.93 0.63 -3.47
C ALA A 94 -6.15 1.50 -3.76
N PHE A 95 -7.17 0.97 -4.47
CA PHE A 95 -8.43 1.67 -4.69
C PHE A 95 -9.21 1.90 -3.38
N CYS A 96 -9.23 0.93 -2.47
CA CYS A 96 -9.85 1.11 -1.14
C CYS A 96 -9.16 2.22 -0.32
N VAL A 97 -7.84 2.37 -0.41
CA VAL A 97 -7.12 3.50 0.21
C VAL A 97 -7.59 4.83 -0.35
N LEU A 98 -7.78 4.92 -1.67
CA LEU A 98 -8.36 6.11 -2.31
C LEU A 98 -9.77 6.42 -1.78
N LEU A 99 -10.63 5.41 -1.68
CA LEU A 99 -11.98 5.57 -1.15
C LEU A 99 -11.96 6.00 0.33
N ALA A 100 -11.04 5.48 1.13
CA ALA A 100 -10.87 5.86 2.53
C ALA A 100 -10.48 7.34 2.67
N PHE A 101 -9.59 7.86 1.81
CA PHE A 101 -9.28 9.30 1.76
C PHE A 101 -10.50 10.13 1.36
N GLY A 102 -11.26 9.66 0.36
CA GLY A 102 -12.53 10.29 -0.02
C GLY A 102 -13.57 10.31 1.11
N ALA A 103 -13.53 9.33 2.01
CA ALA A 103 -14.33 9.26 3.23
C ALA A 103 -13.75 10.07 4.41
N LYS A 104 -12.83 11.01 4.14
CA LYS A 104 -12.15 11.88 5.13
C LYS A 104 -11.17 11.14 6.06
N GLY A 105 -10.70 9.96 5.67
CA GLY A 105 -9.62 9.26 6.36
C GLY A 105 -8.31 10.03 6.22
N ALA A 106 -7.63 10.29 7.35
CA ALA A 106 -6.32 10.94 7.33
C ALA A 106 -5.23 9.94 6.85
N PRO A 107 -4.26 10.36 6.01
CA PRO A 107 -3.20 9.46 5.51
C PRO A 107 -2.48 8.70 6.61
N SER A 108 -2.04 9.36 7.67
CA SER A 108 -1.35 8.70 8.79
C SER A 108 -2.18 7.60 9.45
N VAL A 109 -3.49 7.82 9.60
CA VAL A 109 -4.43 6.88 10.21
C VAL A 109 -4.70 5.68 9.30
N VAL A 110 -5.07 5.95 8.05
CA VAL A 110 -5.39 4.91 7.07
C VAL A 110 -4.18 4.02 6.85
N MET A 111 -3.01 4.61 6.62
CA MET A 111 -1.78 3.85 6.38
C MET A 111 -1.37 3.01 7.61
N SER A 112 -1.54 3.54 8.83
CA SER A 112 -1.25 2.78 10.05
C SER A 112 -2.15 1.56 10.21
N ILE A 113 -3.45 1.69 9.94
CA ILE A 113 -4.39 0.56 9.98
C ILE A 113 -4.01 -0.49 8.93
N VAL A 114 -3.68 -0.08 7.71
CA VAL A 114 -3.27 -0.99 6.63
C VAL A 114 -2.00 -1.76 6.99
N PHE A 115 -0.95 -1.09 7.45
CA PHE A 115 0.32 -1.77 7.78
C PHE A 115 0.27 -2.57 9.08
N ALA A 116 -0.59 -2.19 10.04
CA ALA A 116 -0.83 -3.01 11.22
C ALA A 116 -1.66 -4.26 10.87
N GLY A 117 -2.67 -4.12 10.00
CA GLY A 117 -3.61 -5.18 9.66
C GLY A 117 -3.11 -6.18 8.62
N ALA A 118 -2.33 -5.75 7.63
CA ALA A 118 -1.86 -6.63 6.55
C ALA A 118 -1.05 -7.84 7.04
N PRO A 119 -0.11 -7.71 8.02
CA PRO A 119 0.55 -8.86 8.61
C PRO A 119 -0.40 -9.85 9.28
N VAL A 120 -1.50 -9.37 9.87
CA VAL A 120 -2.52 -10.21 10.55
C VAL A 120 -3.29 -11.04 9.53
N ILE A 121 -3.71 -10.43 8.42
CA ILE A 121 -4.40 -11.19 7.35
C ILE A 121 -3.45 -12.22 6.73
N ASN A 122 -2.21 -11.84 6.45
CA ASN A 122 -1.20 -12.76 5.92
C ASN A 122 -0.95 -13.94 6.87
N ALA A 123 -0.84 -13.66 8.18
CA ALA A 123 -0.70 -14.66 9.22
C ALA A 123 -1.84 -15.67 9.23
N LEU A 124 -3.08 -15.19 9.25
CA LEU A 124 -4.29 -16.02 9.29
C LEU A 124 -4.37 -16.90 8.04
N VAL A 125 -4.14 -16.33 6.86
CA VAL A 125 -4.14 -17.08 5.60
C VAL A 125 -3.04 -18.15 5.60
N ALA A 126 -1.80 -17.80 5.99
CA ALA A 126 -0.69 -18.74 6.03
C ALA A 126 -0.96 -19.93 6.98
N VAL A 127 -1.48 -19.65 8.18
CA VAL A 127 -1.82 -20.69 9.17
C VAL A 127 -2.95 -21.58 8.67
N THR A 128 -3.98 -20.98 8.07
CA THR A 128 -5.14 -21.70 7.52
C THR A 128 -4.70 -22.66 6.42
N LEU A 129 -3.93 -22.15 5.45
CA LEU A 129 -3.43 -22.96 4.34
C LEU A 129 -2.48 -24.07 4.81
N ALA A 130 -1.70 -23.82 5.85
CA ALA A 130 -0.81 -24.80 6.45
C ALA A 130 -1.52 -25.78 7.42
N GLY A 131 -2.82 -25.59 7.72
CA GLY A 131 -3.58 -26.37 8.70
C GLY A 131 -2.96 -26.35 10.12
N SER A 132 -2.18 -25.33 10.44
CA SER A 132 -1.22 -25.37 11.56
C SER A 132 -1.59 -24.46 12.74
N TRP A 133 -2.88 -24.29 12.98
CA TRP A 133 -3.42 -23.46 14.06
C TRP A 133 -2.84 -23.80 15.44
N SER A 134 -2.57 -25.08 15.70
CA SER A 134 -1.95 -25.55 16.95
C SER A 134 -0.45 -25.24 17.08
N ARG A 135 0.21 -24.78 16.03
CA ARG A 135 1.65 -24.42 16.02
C ARG A 135 1.89 -22.92 16.09
N LEU A 136 0.86 -22.09 16.25
CA LEU A 136 1.07 -20.66 16.49
C LEU A 136 1.86 -20.47 17.77
N ARG A 137 3.05 -19.91 17.63
CA ARG A 137 3.84 -19.45 18.76
C ARG A 137 3.17 -18.21 19.35
N TRP A 138 3.01 -18.17 20.67
CA TRP A 138 2.37 -17.04 21.35
C TRP A 138 3.07 -15.71 21.07
N GLN A 139 4.38 -15.70 20.82
CA GLN A 139 5.15 -14.50 20.46
C GLN A 139 4.66 -13.85 19.16
N PHE A 140 4.24 -14.67 18.19
CA PHE A 140 3.72 -14.18 16.92
C PHE A 140 2.35 -13.52 17.10
N VAL A 141 1.48 -14.12 17.92
CA VAL A 141 0.20 -13.52 18.31
C VAL A 141 0.43 -12.22 19.09
N ALA A 142 1.39 -12.19 20.01
CA ALA A 142 1.78 -10.98 20.73
C ALA A 142 2.26 -9.87 19.77
N GLY A 143 3.04 -10.22 18.74
CA GLY A 143 3.47 -9.27 17.71
C GLY A 143 2.29 -8.65 16.93
N ILE A 144 1.30 -9.47 16.57
CA ILE A 144 0.04 -9.00 15.95
C ILE A 144 -0.71 -8.04 16.88
N VAL A 145 -0.85 -8.39 18.16
CA VAL A 145 -1.52 -7.54 19.16
C VAL A 145 -0.77 -6.22 19.34
N LEU A 146 0.56 -6.26 19.44
CA LEU A 146 1.39 -5.05 19.54
C LEU A 146 1.29 -4.17 18.30
N ALA A 147 1.25 -4.75 17.09
CA ALA A 147 1.04 -4.00 15.86
C ALA A 147 -0.34 -3.32 15.83
N ALA A 148 -1.39 -4.04 16.25
CA ALA A 148 -2.73 -3.48 16.37
C ALA A 148 -2.80 -2.33 17.40
N ILE A 149 -2.18 -2.51 18.57
CA ILE A 149 -2.06 -1.46 19.60
C ILE A 149 -1.30 -0.26 19.03
N GLY A 150 -0.15 -0.48 18.39
CA GLY A 150 0.63 0.58 17.76
C GLY A 150 -0.18 1.36 16.72
N GLY A 151 -0.91 0.65 15.85
CA GLY A 151 -1.86 1.25 14.92
C GLY A 151 -2.90 2.12 15.64
N CYS A 152 -3.57 1.58 16.66
CA CYS A 152 -4.53 2.33 17.48
C CYS A 152 -3.92 3.56 18.17
N LEU A 153 -2.70 3.47 18.69
CA LEU A 153 -2.04 4.61 19.31
C LEU A 153 -1.77 5.72 18.27
N VAL A 154 -1.31 5.37 17.07
CA VAL A 154 -1.11 6.36 16.00
C VAL A 154 -2.43 7.00 15.56
N THR A 155 -3.54 6.25 15.58
CA THR A 155 -4.85 6.82 15.23
C THR A 155 -5.41 7.74 16.31
N LEU A 156 -5.28 7.36 17.59
CA LEU A 156 -5.80 8.10 18.73
C LEU A 156 -4.98 9.35 19.06
N TYR A 157 -3.65 9.27 18.95
CA TYR A 157 -2.72 10.33 19.36
C TYR A 157 -2.10 11.08 18.17
N ARG A 158 -2.77 11.12 17.01
CA ARG A 158 -2.30 11.91 15.88
C ARG A 158 -2.26 13.41 16.24
N PRO A 159 -1.21 14.14 15.86
CA PRO A 159 -1.13 15.57 16.14
C PRO A 159 -2.26 16.34 15.42
N PRO A 160 -2.74 17.47 15.98
CA PRO A 160 -3.71 18.32 15.31
C PRO A 160 -3.13 18.87 13.99
N PRO A 161 -3.96 19.11 12.96
CA PRO A 161 -3.50 19.66 11.69
C PRO A 161 -2.75 20.97 11.90
N VAL A 162 -1.49 21.03 11.46
CA VAL A 162 -0.71 22.26 11.47
C VAL A 162 -1.16 23.09 10.25
N HIS A 163 -1.89 24.17 10.52
CA HIS A 163 -2.40 25.19 9.59
C HIS A 163 -3.60 24.77 8.74
N ALA A 164 -4.81 25.06 9.24
CA ALA A 164 -5.89 25.45 8.34
C ALA A 164 -5.54 26.85 7.81
N PRO A 165 -5.41 27.07 6.48
CA PRO A 165 -5.36 28.43 5.96
C PRO A 165 -6.63 29.17 6.43
N PRO A 166 -6.53 30.45 6.86
CA PRO A 166 -7.71 31.26 7.10
C PRO A 166 -8.63 31.17 5.87
N PRO A 167 -9.97 31.12 6.03
CA PRO A 167 -10.88 31.21 4.90
C PRO A 167 -10.50 32.46 4.11
N ALA A 168 -10.10 32.30 2.86
CA ALA A 168 -9.94 33.44 1.97
C ALA A 168 -11.28 34.18 1.98
N ALA A 169 -11.28 35.41 2.49
CA ALA A 169 -12.43 36.28 2.45
C ALA A 169 -12.89 36.31 0.98
N ALA A 170 -14.14 35.89 0.74
CA ALA A 170 -14.74 36.00 -0.56
C ALA A 170 -14.67 37.47 -0.99
N GLU A 171 -13.85 37.77 -2.00
CA GLU A 171 -13.90 39.06 -2.68
C GLU A 171 -15.33 39.23 -3.20
N ALA A 172 -16.02 40.22 -2.64
CA ALA A 172 -17.32 40.63 -3.14
C ALA A 172 -17.16 41.06 -4.61
N PRO A 173 -18.11 40.74 -5.50
CA PRO A 173 -18.03 41.21 -6.87
C PRO A 173 -18.14 42.73 -6.85
N GLU A 174 -17.08 43.41 -7.32
CA GLU A 174 -17.10 44.84 -7.57
C GLU A 174 -18.11 45.11 -8.70
N ALA A 175 -19.22 45.74 -8.34
CA ALA A 175 -20.18 46.24 -9.31
C ALA A 175 -19.57 47.44 -10.04
N ARG A 176 -19.26 47.28 -11.33
CA ARG A 176 -19.33 48.34 -12.35
C ARG A 176 -19.34 47.79 -13.76
#